data_AF-A0A1C7W8E9-F1
#
_entry.id   AF-A0A1C7W8E9-F1
#
_cell.length_a   1.000
_cell.length_b   1.000
_cell.length_c   1.000
_cell.angle_alpha   90.00
_cell.angle_beta   90.00
_cell.angle_gamma   90.00
#
_symmetry.space_group_name_H-M   'P 1'
#
loop_
_entity.id
_entity.type
_entity.pdbx_description
1 polymer ?
#
loop_
_entity_poly.entity_id
_entity_poly.type
_entity_poly.pdbx_seq_one_letter_code
_entity_poly.pdbx_strand_id
1 'polypeptide(L)'
;MAGKKKVFDNSELKSILKGYSYLNQFTPEGIQILQEAIDEEFVGTTSKFGGKRKEVLNLVLTLSNIDYTTVDNKMNIKRKLKGEPTIKKSMLYNYRNIAIRASKKLLEAYNHGVVIIHQLKGKSRTLSRQEKVKLRNMINNNATLDAIQTFINGL
;
A
#
# COMPACT_ATOMS: atom_id res chain seq x y z
N MET A 1 15.80 -27.92 -15.40
CA MET A 1 16.20 -27.29 -14.13
C MET A 1 15.11 -26.30 -13.71
N ALA A 2 14.30 -26.64 -12.70
CA ALA A 2 13.31 -25.72 -12.17
C ALA A 2 14.04 -24.55 -11.48
N GLY A 3 14.12 -23.40 -12.14
CA GLY A 3 14.80 -22.22 -11.61
C GLY A 3 14.23 -21.84 -10.25
N LYS A 4 15.13 -21.59 -9.28
CA LYS A 4 14.74 -21.13 -7.93
C LYS A 4 13.72 -20.00 -8.06
N LYS A 5 12.58 -20.13 -7.38
CA LYS A 5 11.55 -19.08 -7.34
C LYS A 5 12.24 -17.78 -6.89
N LYS A 6 12.24 -16.75 -7.74
CA LYS A 6 12.74 -15.42 -7.38
C LYS A 6 11.78 -14.82 -6.36
N VAL A 7 12.20 -14.84 -5.09
CA VAL A 7 11.53 -14.18 -3.97
C VAL A 7 12.29 -12.89 -3.69
N PHE A 8 11.59 -11.77 -3.64
CA PHE A 8 12.17 -10.50 -3.21
C PHE A 8 11.83 -10.25 -1.73
N ASP A 9 12.84 -9.95 -0.93
CA ASP A 9 12.69 -9.58 0.48
C ASP A 9 12.38 -8.08 0.59
N ASN A 10 11.27 -7.77 1.26
CA ASN A 10 10.75 -6.43 1.51
C ASN A 10 10.59 -6.15 3.02
N SER A 11 11.19 -6.99 3.87
CA SER A 11 11.04 -6.92 5.33
C SER A 11 11.53 -5.60 5.92
N GLU A 12 12.65 -5.06 5.42
CA GLU A 12 13.23 -3.79 5.87
C GLU A 12 12.31 -2.60 5.61
N LEU A 13 11.91 -2.39 4.36
CA LEU A 13 10.99 -1.31 4.01
C LEU A 13 9.66 -1.46 4.74
N LYS A 14 9.13 -2.69 4.86
CA LYS A 14 7.90 -2.94 5.62
C LYS A 14 8.04 -2.56 7.10
N SER A 15 9.23 -2.75 7.69
CA SER A 15 9.51 -2.31 9.06
C SER A 15 9.49 -0.78 9.18
N ILE A 16 10.14 -0.08 8.24
CA ILE A 16 10.14 1.39 8.15
C ILE A 16 8.72 1.94 7.99
N LEU A 17 7.91 1.29 7.15
CA LEU A 17 6.53 1.68 6.86
C LEU A 17 5.51 1.10 7.85
N LYS A 18 5.94 0.57 8.99
CA LYS A 18 5.05 0.01 10.01
C LYS A 18 4.11 1.08 10.56
N GLY A 19 2.81 0.78 10.57
CA GLY A 19 1.76 1.70 11.02
C GLY A 19 1.16 2.55 9.90
N TYR A 20 1.74 2.54 8.71
CA TYR A 20 1.19 3.18 7.52
C TYR A 20 0.28 2.21 6.76
N SER A 21 -0.79 2.73 6.16
CA SER A 21 -1.83 1.94 5.50
C SER A 21 -2.48 2.63 4.30
N TYR A 22 -2.29 3.94 4.15
CA TYR A 22 -3.01 4.76 3.19
C TYR A 22 -2.07 5.62 2.34
N LEU A 23 -2.43 5.83 1.07
CA LEU A 23 -1.65 6.65 0.13
C LEU A 23 -1.48 8.09 0.60
N ASN A 24 -2.48 8.67 1.28
CA ASN A 24 -2.43 10.03 1.78
C ASN A 24 -1.48 10.23 2.98
N GLN A 25 -0.86 9.15 3.47
CA GLN A 25 0.19 9.24 4.48
C GLN A 25 1.58 9.32 3.85
N PHE A 26 1.69 9.11 2.53
CA PHE A 26 2.92 9.34 1.78
C PHE A 26 3.02 10.81 1.41
N THR A 27 4.24 11.32 1.42
CA THR A 27 4.54 12.66 0.89
C THR A 27 4.35 12.69 -0.63
N PRO A 28 4.29 13.87 -1.26
CA PRO A 28 4.29 13.99 -2.72
C PRO A 28 5.43 13.20 -3.38
N GLU A 29 6.63 13.23 -2.78
CA GLU A 29 7.82 12.49 -3.23
C GLU A 29 7.60 10.98 -3.15
N GLY A 30 7.07 10.48 -2.03
CA GLY A 30 6.73 9.07 -1.86
C GLY A 30 5.67 8.58 -2.85
N ILE A 31 4.66 9.42 -3.14
CA ILE A 31 3.63 9.14 -4.15
C ILE A 31 4.25 9.13 -5.56
N GLN A 32 5.16 10.06 -5.85
CA GLN A 32 5.85 10.12 -7.13
C GLN A 32 6.69 8.86 -7.36
N ILE A 33 7.46 8.41 -6.38
CA ILE A 33 8.25 7.17 -6.48
C ILE A 33 7.37 5.95 -6.80
N LEU A 34 6.21 5.85 -6.13
CA LEU A 34 5.23 4.80 -6.42
C LEU A 34 4.71 4.89 -7.85
N GLN A 35 4.48 6.10 -8.35
CA GLN A 35 3.99 6.33 -9.71
C GLN A 35 5.06 6.00 -10.76
N GLU A 36 6.31 6.41 -10.55
CA GLU A 36 7.42 6.09 -11.45
C GLU A 36 7.62 4.57 -11.57
N ALA A 37 7.52 3.84 -10.46
CA ALA A 37 7.63 2.38 -10.47
C ALA A 37 6.50 1.71 -11.28
N ILE A 38 5.30 2.31 -11.31
CA ILE A 38 4.18 1.88 -12.14
C ILE A 38 4.46 2.19 -13.59
N ASP A 39 4.82 3.44 -13.89
CA ASP A 39 5.01 3.92 -15.26
C ASP A 39 6.10 3.13 -15.97
N GLU A 40 7.21 2.84 -15.29
CA GLU A 40 8.31 2.00 -15.82
C GLU A 40 7.88 0.59 -16.24
N GLU A 41 6.84 -0.01 -15.64
CA GLU A 41 6.36 -1.32 -16.09
C GLU A 41 5.62 -1.22 -17.43
N PHE A 42 5.13 -0.04 -17.78
CA PHE A 42 4.32 0.19 -18.96
C PHE A 42 4.99 1.07 -20.02
N VAL A 43 6.21 1.57 -19.77
CA VAL A 43 7.02 2.28 -20.77
C VAL A 43 7.17 1.41 -22.03
N GLY A 44 6.81 1.98 -23.18
CA GLY A 44 6.87 1.28 -24.48
C GLY A 44 5.74 0.26 -24.71
N THR A 45 4.77 0.16 -23.82
CA THR A 45 3.61 -0.73 -23.98
C THR A 45 2.36 0.03 -24.42
N THR A 46 1.52 -0.59 -25.25
CA THR A 46 0.17 -0.08 -25.58
C THR A 46 -0.88 -0.49 -24.54
N SER A 47 -0.43 -1.01 -23.40
CA SER A 47 -1.29 -1.55 -22.36
C SER A 47 -2.12 -0.43 -21.72
N LYS A 48 -3.46 -0.55 -21.81
CA LYS A 48 -4.40 0.31 -21.05
C LYS A 48 -4.39 0.04 -19.54
N PHE A 49 -3.66 -0.98 -19.11
CA PHE A 49 -3.52 -1.28 -17.69
C PHE A 49 -2.47 -0.38 -17.08
N GLY A 50 -2.90 0.63 -16.33
CA GLY A 50 -2.01 1.59 -15.67
C GLY A 50 -1.62 1.23 -14.24
N GLY A 51 -1.90 0.00 -13.75
CA GLY A 51 -1.61 -0.39 -12.37
C GLY A 51 -2.34 0.45 -11.30
N LYS A 52 -3.26 -0.16 -10.52
CA LYS A 52 -3.92 0.60 -9.45
C LYS A 52 -2.91 0.93 -8.34
N ARG A 53 -2.53 2.22 -8.17
CA ARG A 53 -1.64 2.72 -7.10
C ARG A 53 -1.96 2.15 -5.72
N LYS A 54 -3.25 2.07 -5.37
CA LYS A 54 -3.73 1.51 -4.09
C LYS A 54 -3.37 0.03 -3.91
N GLU A 55 -3.43 -0.77 -4.98
CA GLU A 55 -3.09 -2.19 -4.93
C GLU A 55 -1.58 -2.38 -4.81
N VAL A 56 -0.80 -1.60 -5.58
CA VAL A 56 0.67 -1.60 -5.48
C VAL A 56 1.11 -1.22 -4.07
N LEU A 57 0.59 -0.12 -3.52
CA LEU A 57 0.87 0.28 -2.15
C LEU A 57 0.52 -0.84 -1.15
N ASN A 58 -0.66 -1.43 -1.28
CA ASN A 58 -1.09 -2.50 -0.39
C ASN A 58 -0.15 -3.72 -0.44
N LEU A 59 0.40 -4.06 -1.60
CA LEU A 59 1.42 -5.12 -1.72
C LEU A 59 2.71 -4.73 -0.99
N VAL A 60 3.24 -3.53 -1.24
CA VAL A 60 4.47 -2.99 -0.62
C VAL A 60 4.36 -2.92 0.90
N LEU A 61 3.21 -2.47 1.43
CA LEU A 61 3.02 -2.32 2.88
C LEU A 61 2.80 -3.64 3.62
N THR A 62 2.27 -4.68 2.95
CA THR A 62 1.78 -5.87 3.65
C THR A 62 2.65 -7.11 3.46
N LEU A 63 3.32 -7.24 2.32
CA LEU A 63 4.12 -8.41 1.99
C LEU A 63 5.56 -8.22 2.48
N SER A 64 6.03 -9.10 3.36
CA SER A 64 7.46 -9.20 3.69
C SER A 64 8.24 -9.87 2.55
N ASN A 65 7.59 -10.77 1.81
CA ASN A 65 8.16 -11.48 0.67
C ASN A 65 7.28 -11.26 -0.56
N ILE A 66 7.88 -10.75 -1.63
CA ILE A 66 7.18 -10.47 -2.88
C ILE A 66 7.58 -11.53 -3.90
N ASP A 67 6.71 -12.50 -4.10
CA ASP A 67 6.78 -13.52 -5.15
C ASP A 67 5.42 -13.69 -5.82
N TYR A 68 5.35 -14.51 -6.88
CA TYR A 68 4.09 -14.72 -7.59
C TYR A 68 2.97 -15.26 -6.68
N THR A 69 3.30 -16.23 -5.83
CA THR A 69 2.36 -16.91 -4.94
C THR A 69 1.81 -15.95 -3.90
N THR A 70 2.67 -15.13 -3.28
CA THR A 70 2.24 -14.17 -2.26
C THR A 70 1.39 -13.05 -2.87
N VAL A 71 1.74 -12.57 -4.06
CA VAL A 71 0.94 -11.57 -4.80
C VAL A 71 -0.40 -12.15 -5.24
N ASP A 72 -0.44 -13.36 -5.82
CA ASP A 72 -1.69 -14.04 -6.21
C ASP A 72 -2.63 -14.19 -5.01
N ASN A 73 -2.13 -14.77 -3.92
CA ASN A 73 -2.91 -14.93 -2.69
C ASN A 73 -3.44 -13.59 -2.20
N LYS A 74 -2.61 -12.54 -2.12
CA LYS A 74 -3.02 -11.24 -1.60
C LYS A 74 -4.09 -10.57 -2.48
N MET A 75 -3.92 -10.62 -3.80
CA MET A 75 -4.79 -9.94 -4.76
C MET A 75 -6.11 -10.69 -5.00
N ASN A 76 -6.07 -12.03 -5.02
CA ASN A 76 -7.22 -12.85 -5.41
C ASN A 76 -8.02 -13.42 -4.24
N ILE A 77 -7.51 -13.44 -3.00
CA ILE A 77 -8.27 -14.03 -1.86
C ILE A 77 -9.64 -13.36 -1.66
N LYS A 78 -9.72 -12.04 -1.70
CA LYS A 78 -10.99 -11.31 -1.55
C LYS A 78 -11.94 -11.55 -2.71
N ARG A 79 -11.42 -11.68 -3.92
CA ARG A 79 -12.20 -11.96 -5.13
C ARG A 79 -12.81 -13.36 -5.05
N LYS A 80 -11.99 -14.36 -4.69
CA LYS A 80 -12.43 -15.75 -4.46
C LYS A 80 -13.54 -15.83 -3.42
N LEU A 81 -13.38 -15.16 -2.27
CA LEU A 81 -14.39 -15.13 -1.20
C LEU A 81 -15.71 -14.49 -1.63
N LYS A 82 -15.69 -13.59 -2.62
CA LYS A 82 -16.89 -12.91 -3.15
C LYS A 82 -17.44 -13.56 -4.43
N GLY A 83 -16.83 -14.62 -4.93
CA GLY A 83 -17.16 -15.20 -6.23
C GLY A 83 -16.82 -14.30 -7.44
N GLU A 84 -15.95 -13.31 -7.27
CA GLU A 84 -15.51 -12.42 -8.35
C GLU A 84 -14.41 -13.07 -9.21
N PRO A 85 -14.30 -12.74 -10.50
CA PRO A 85 -13.22 -13.20 -11.36
C PRO A 85 -11.83 -12.86 -10.80
N THR A 86 -10.94 -13.85 -10.80
CA THR A 86 -9.55 -13.67 -10.38
C THR A 86 -8.74 -12.86 -11.40
N ILE A 87 -7.76 -12.12 -10.90
CA ILE A 87 -6.77 -11.43 -11.72
C ILE A 87 -5.93 -12.47 -12.48
N LYS A 88 -5.78 -12.25 -13.79
CA LYS A 88 -5.04 -13.14 -14.69
C LYS A 88 -3.55 -13.19 -14.34
N LYS A 89 -2.91 -14.32 -14.62
CA LYS A 89 -1.49 -14.58 -14.34
C LYS A 89 -0.53 -13.50 -14.85
N SER A 90 -0.71 -13.02 -16.08
CA SER A 90 0.11 -11.93 -16.65
C SER A 90 0.04 -10.65 -15.82
N MET A 91 -1.15 -10.28 -15.38
CA MET A 91 -1.40 -9.09 -14.58
C MET A 91 -0.79 -9.23 -13.17
N LEU A 92 -0.83 -10.43 -12.60
CA LEU A 92 -0.15 -10.71 -11.33
C LEU A 92 1.36 -10.55 -11.43
N TYR A 93 1.97 -10.91 -12.57
CA TYR A 93 3.39 -10.64 -12.80
C TYR A 93 3.69 -9.14 -12.85
N ASN A 94 2.86 -8.35 -13.54
CA ASN A 94 3.03 -6.90 -13.57
C ASN A 94 2.94 -6.31 -12.16
N TYR A 95 1.92 -6.68 -11.38
CA TYR A 95 1.79 -6.25 -9.98
C TYR A 95 3.00 -6.66 -9.13
N ARG A 96 3.52 -7.88 -9.31
CA ARG A 96 4.74 -8.33 -8.63
C ARG A 96 5.94 -7.46 -8.98
N ASN A 97 6.18 -7.22 -10.28
CA ASN A 97 7.33 -6.43 -10.75
C ASN A 97 7.27 -4.98 -10.27
N ILE A 98 6.10 -4.36 -10.39
CA ILE A 98 5.86 -2.99 -9.91
C ILE A 98 6.11 -2.93 -8.39
N ALA A 99 5.56 -3.86 -7.61
CA ALA A 99 5.74 -3.88 -6.16
C ALA A 99 7.22 -4.04 -5.77
N ILE A 100 7.98 -4.88 -6.48
CA ILE A 100 9.43 -5.02 -6.27
C ILE A 100 10.16 -3.70 -6.58
N ARG A 101 9.88 -3.06 -7.72
CA ARG A 101 10.54 -1.79 -8.08
C ARG A 101 10.19 -0.67 -7.10
N ALA A 102 8.91 -0.53 -6.79
CA ALA A 102 8.42 0.44 -5.80
C ALA A 102 9.12 0.24 -4.45
N SER A 103 9.25 -1.01 -4.00
CA SER A 103 9.94 -1.31 -2.74
C SER A 103 11.41 -0.90 -2.76
N LYS A 104 12.13 -1.20 -3.86
CA LYS A 104 13.53 -0.81 -4.01
C LYS A 104 13.70 0.71 -4.00
N LYS A 105 12.94 1.42 -4.84
CA LYS A 105 13.05 2.88 -4.97
C LYS A 105 12.66 3.61 -3.68
N LEU A 106 11.63 3.13 -2.98
CA LEU A 106 11.23 3.72 -1.70
C LEU A 106 12.30 3.52 -0.62
N LEU A 107 12.90 2.31 -0.56
CA LEU A 107 13.97 2.03 0.39
C LEU A 107 15.23 2.85 0.08
N GLU A 108 15.61 2.95 -1.18
CA GLU A 108 16.72 3.77 -1.65
C GLU A 108 16.51 5.25 -1.32
N ALA A 109 15.34 5.81 -1.64
CA ALA A 109 14.98 7.18 -1.31
C ALA A 109 15.04 7.44 0.21
N TYR A 110 14.52 6.52 1.01
CA TYR A 110 14.61 6.60 2.48
C TYR A 110 16.07 6.61 2.95
N ASN A 111 16.91 5.72 2.42
CA ASN A 111 18.32 5.62 2.77
C ASN A 111 19.12 6.87 2.35
N HIS A 112 18.67 7.60 1.34
CA HIS A 112 19.22 8.90 0.94
C HIS A 112 18.62 10.10 1.70
N GLY A 113 17.79 9.86 2.71
CA GLY A 113 17.20 10.91 3.55
C GLY A 113 15.98 11.60 2.94
N VAL A 114 15.41 11.07 1.85
CA VAL A 114 14.15 11.60 1.28
C VAL A 114 13.00 11.25 2.21
N VAL A 115 12.23 12.26 2.59
CA VAL A 115 11.02 12.08 3.40
C VAL A 115 9.91 11.51 2.51
N ILE A 116 9.70 10.20 2.57
CA ILE A 116 8.70 9.48 1.74
C ILE A 116 7.32 9.33 2.41
N ILE A 117 7.25 9.59 3.72
CA ILE A 117 6.05 9.47 4.53
C ILE A 117 5.92 10.67 5.46
N HIS A 118 4.69 11.12 5.69
CA HIS A 118 4.43 12.10 6.73
C HIS A 118 4.76 11.48 8.09
N GLN A 119 5.52 12.20 8.92
CA GLN A 119 5.81 11.76 10.28
C GLN A 119 4.50 11.57 11.05
N LEU A 120 4.31 10.37 11.55
CA LEU A 120 3.24 10.05 12.48
C LEU A 120 3.55 10.75 13.80
N LYS A 121 2.82 11.83 14.13
CA LYS A 121 2.97 12.50 15.43
C LYS A 121 2.40 11.59 16.54
N GLY A 122 3.25 11.20 17.49
CA GLY A 122 2.87 10.46 18.71
C GLY A 122 2.82 8.92 18.57
N LYS A 123 2.15 8.24 19.53
CA LYS A 123 1.87 6.80 19.49
C LYS A 123 0.76 6.50 18.48
N SER A 124 1.01 6.78 17.21
CA SER A 124 -0.01 6.67 16.17
C SER A 124 -0.42 5.22 15.98
N ARG A 125 -1.64 4.90 16.44
CA ARG A 125 -2.29 3.60 16.22
C ARG A 125 -3.44 3.78 15.25
N THR A 126 -3.76 2.73 14.51
CA THR A 126 -5.00 2.70 13.75
C THR A 126 -6.20 2.74 14.70
N LEU A 127 -7.22 3.52 14.37
CA LEU A 127 -8.49 3.50 15.08
C LEU A 127 -9.06 2.08 15.14
N SER A 128 -9.52 1.67 16.32
CA SER A 128 -10.26 0.45 16.56
C SER A 128 -11.56 0.45 15.76
N ARG A 129 -12.18 -0.72 15.61
CA ARG A 129 -13.47 -0.82 14.90
C ARG A 129 -14.53 0.05 15.56
N GLN A 130 -14.57 0.09 16.89
CA GLN A 130 -15.54 0.88 17.65
C GLN A 130 -15.30 2.38 17.46
N GLU A 131 -14.04 2.82 17.51
CA GLU A 131 -13.67 4.23 17.29
C GLU A 131 -14.04 4.70 15.88
N LYS A 132 -13.83 3.85 14.86
CA LYS A 132 -14.25 4.14 13.48
C LYS A 132 -15.76 4.29 13.34
N VAL A 133 -16.53 3.43 14.01
CA VAL A 133 -18.00 3.50 13.99
C VAL A 133 -18.47 4.77 14.69
N LYS A 134 -17.90 5.09 15.86
CA LYS A 134 -18.26 6.30 16.61
C LYS A 134 -17.94 7.56 15.82
N LEU A 135 -16.75 7.64 15.22
CA LEU A 135 -16.37 8.76 14.36
C LEU A 135 -17.31 8.90 13.15
N ARG A 136 -17.69 7.80 12.50
CA ARG A 136 -18.68 7.84 11.39
C ARG A 136 -20.04 8.35 11.85
N ASN A 137 -20.51 7.91 13.01
CA ASN A 137 -21.79 8.36 13.55
C ASN A 137 -21.75 9.87 13.87
N MET A 138 -20.63 10.37 14.40
CA MET A 138 -20.46 11.81 14.64
C MET A 138 -20.54 12.60 13.33
N ILE A 139 -19.88 12.14 12.27
CA ILE A 139 -19.94 12.79 10.94
C ILE A 139 -21.37 12.74 10.38
N ASN A 140 -22.01 11.57 10.42
CA ASN A 140 -23.36 11.40 9.88
C ASN A 140 -24.43 12.19 10.62
N ASN A 141 -24.21 12.49 11.90
CA ASN A 141 -25.12 13.26 12.75
C ASN A 141 -24.75 14.76 12.81
N ASN A 142 -23.94 15.25 11.85
CA ASN A 142 -23.52 16.65 11.77
C ASN A 142 -22.86 17.19 13.06
N ALA A 143 -22.07 16.36 13.74
CA ALA A 143 -21.28 16.83 14.88
C ALA A 143 -20.34 17.96 14.45
N THR A 144 -20.12 18.93 15.34
CA THR A 144 -19.21 20.04 15.08
C THR A 144 -17.76 19.55 14.96
N LEU A 145 -16.94 20.33 14.25
CA LEU A 145 -15.51 20.05 14.11
C LEU A 145 -14.82 19.94 15.49
N ASP A 146 -15.18 20.81 16.43
CA ASP A 146 -14.69 20.79 17.81
C ASP A 146 -15.03 19.48 18.54
N ALA A 147 -16.25 18.97 18.37
CA ALA A 147 -16.65 17.71 18.99
C ALA A 147 -15.83 16.54 18.42
N ILE A 148 -15.63 16.53 17.10
CA ILE A 148 -14.80 15.52 16.42
C ILE A 148 -13.34 15.61 16.91
N GLN A 149 -12.79 16.81 17.02
CA GLN A 149 -11.41 17.03 17.45
C GLN A 149 -11.20 16.65 18.93
N THR A 150 -12.16 16.98 19.78
CA THR A 150 -12.17 16.57 21.19
C THR A 150 -12.19 15.05 21.32
N PHE A 151 -13.01 14.36 20.53
CA PHE A 151 -13.03 12.90 20.51
C PHE A 151 -11.68 12.33 20.07
N ILE A 152 -11.08 12.84 18.99
CA ILE A 152 -9.79 12.37 18.48
C ILE A 152 -8.67 12.59 19.50
N ASN A 153 -8.64 13.74 20.17
CA ASN A 153 -7.63 14.05 21.19
C ASN A 153 -7.74 13.18 22.46
N GLY A 154 -8.91 12.57 22.69
CA GLY A 154 -9.14 11.65 23.81
C GLY A 154 -8.81 10.18 23.53
N LEU A 155 -8.27 9.83 22.36
CA LEU A 155 -7.95 8.45 21.94
C LEU A 155 -6.48 8.04 22.16
#